data_AF-H1VTH1-F1
#
_entry.id   AF-H1VTH1-F1
#
_cell.length_a   1.000
_cell.length_b   1.000
_cell.length_c   1.000
_cell.angle_alpha   90.00
_cell.angle_beta   90.00
_cell.angle_gamma   90.00
#
_symmetry.space_group_name_H-M   'P 1'
#
loop_
_entity.id
_entity.type
_entity.pdbx_description
1 polymer ?
#
loop_
_entity_poly.entity_id
_entity_poly.type
_entity_poly.pdbx_seq_one_letter_code
_entity_poly.pdbx_strand_id
1 'polypeptide(L)'
;MAVWFSQARHLTDAMAHRNVCLCVGWLCGNGIALSNKVLVAIMSVVTRELKRGEFGRTRRLAWFLNLIERYQGPEERRVVTQVLQRWRTANNELYLKAQQQANQRALE
;
A
#
# COMPACT_ATOMS: atom_id res chain seq x y z
N MET A 1 3.14 9.16 -15.77
CA MET A 1 2.18 9.81 -14.86
C MET A 1 2.06 9.13 -13.49
N ALA A 2 1.75 7.83 -13.38
CA ALA A 2 1.64 7.16 -12.07
C ALA A 2 2.87 7.34 -11.15
N VAL A 3 4.07 7.28 -11.72
CA VAL A 3 5.35 7.51 -11.02
C VAL A 3 5.44 8.93 -10.45
N TRP A 4 4.94 9.93 -11.16
CA TRP A 4 4.96 11.32 -10.69
C TRP A 4 4.03 11.50 -9.49
N PHE A 5 2.79 10.99 -9.59
CA PHE A 5 1.83 11.05 -8.47
C PHE A 5 2.31 10.28 -7.24
N SER A 6 3.08 9.21 -7.42
CA SER A 6 3.63 8.45 -6.29
C SER A 6 4.76 9.17 -5.56
N GLN A 7 5.42 10.13 -6.20
CA GLN A 7 6.55 10.89 -5.67
C GLN A 7 6.17 12.31 -5.20
N ALA A 8 5.02 12.83 -5.63
CA ALA A 8 4.56 14.17 -5.29
C ALA A 8 4.26 14.32 -3.79
N ARG A 9 5.14 15.04 -3.08
CA ARG A 9 5.08 15.24 -1.62
C ARG A 9 3.96 16.19 -1.16
N HIS A 10 3.51 17.08 -2.03
CA HIS A 10 2.43 18.03 -1.75
C HIS A 10 1.04 17.39 -1.80
N LEU A 11 0.92 16.14 -2.28
CA LEU A 11 -0.35 15.43 -2.35
C LEU A 11 -0.58 14.61 -1.09
N THR A 12 -1.81 14.67 -0.59
CA THR A 12 -2.27 13.75 0.46
C THR A 12 -2.25 12.30 -0.05
N ASP A 13 -2.16 11.33 0.86
CA ASP A 13 -2.15 9.91 0.47
C ASP A 13 -3.43 9.50 -0.27
N ALA A 14 -4.57 10.10 0.09
CA ALA A 14 -5.83 9.90 -0.60
C ALA A 14 -5.78 10.42 -2.05
N MET A 15 -5.21 11.62 -2.27
CA MET A 15 -5.05 12.20 -3.60
C MET A 15 -4.05 11.42 -4.44
N ALA A 16 -2.89 11.06 -3.87
CA ALA A 16 -1.89 10.25 -4.55
C ALA A 16 -2.48 8.90 -4.99
N HIS A 17 -3.18 8.21 -4.09
CA HIS A 17 -3.85 6.95 -4.40
C HIS A 17 -4.90 7.11 -5.51
N ARG A 18 -5.80 8.10 -5.38
CA ARG A 18 -6.84 8.36 -6.39
C ARG A 18 -6.23 8.59 -7.78
N ASN A 19 -5.22 9.44 -7.88
CA ASN A 19 -4.59 9.76 -9.17
C ASN A 19 -3.82 8.56 -9.76
N VAL A 20 -3.17 7.76 -8.93
CA VAL A 20 -2.55 6.50 -9.37
C VAL A 20 -3.60 5.52 -9.89
N CYS A 21 -4.74 5.35 -9.20
CA CYS A 21 -5.84 4.52 -9.69
C CYS A 21 -6.39 5.02 -11.03
N LEU A 22 -6.55 6.33 -11.21
CA LEU A 22 -6.97 6.92 -12.49
C LEU A 22 -5.96 6.63 -13.61
N CYS A 23 -4.66 6.75 -13.32
CA CYS A 23 -3.62 6.38 -14.28
C CYS A 23 -3.71 4.90 -14.68
N VAL A 24 -3.88 4.00 -13.71
CA VAL A 24 -4.04 2.55 -13.97
C VAL A 24 -5.30 2.28 -14.78
N GLY A 25 -6.43 2.90 -14.41
CA GLY A 25 -7.69 2.76 -15.13
C GLY A 25 -7.58 3.18 -16.59
N TRP A 26 -6.93 4.32 -16.86
CA TRP A 26 -6.67 4.79 -18.22
C TRP A 26 -5.77 3.83 -19.01
N LEU A 27 -4.67 3.34 -18.41
CA LEU A 27 -3.76 2.39 -19.07
C LEU A 27 -4.50 1.09 -19.42
N CYS A 28 -5.20 0.50 -18.46
CA CYS A 28 -5.98 -0.72 -18.66
C CYS A 28 -7.09 -0.54 -19.69
N GLY A 29 -7.80 0.60 -19.65
CA GLY A 29 -8.88 0.92 -20.60
C GLY A 29 -8.40 1.08 -22.04
N ASN A 30 -7.13 1.44 -22.24
CA ASN A 30 -6.50 1.54 -23.55
C ASN A 30 -5.69 0.28 -23.94
N GLY A 31 -5.82 -0.83 -23.19
CA GLY A 31 -5.10 -2.07 -23.47
C GLY A 31 -3.58 -1.99 -23.24
N ILE A 32 -3.10 -0.97 -22.52
CA ILE A 32 -1.67 -0.78 -22.25
C ILE A 32 -1.28 -1.61 -21.02
N ALA A 33 -0.31 -2.51 -21.20
CA ALA A 33 0.24 -3.31 -20.10
C ALA A 33 0.93 -2.43 -19.05
N LEU A 34 0.76 -2.77 -17.77
CA LEU A 34 1.42 -2.05 -16.69
C LEU A 34 2.89 -2.47 -16.62
N SER A 35 3.80 -1.50 -16.79
CA SER A 35 5.23 -1.74 -16.58
C SER A 35 5.56 -1.96 -15.10
N ASN A 36 6.68 -2.63 -14.81
CA ASN A 36 7.19 -2.80 -13.44
C ASN A 36 7.35 -1.46 -12.70
N LYS A 37 7.76 -0.39 -13.39
CA LYS A 37 7.86 0.96 -12.80
C LYS A 37 6.52 1.47 -12.29
N VAL A 38 5.42 1.18 -13.01
CA VAL A 38 4.07 1.55 -12.59
C VAL A 38 3.63 0.71 -11.39
N LEU A 39 3.91 -0.59 -11.38
CA LEU A 39 3.61 -1.46 -10.24
C LEU A 39 4.34 -1.01 -8.96
N VAL A 40 5.62 -0.64 -9.06
CA VAL A 40 6.40 -0.08 -7.95
C VAL A 40 5.83 1.26 -7.49
N ALA A 41 5.41 2.13 -8.42
CA ALA A 41 4.76 3.40 -8.08
C ALA A 41 3.46 3.16 -7.29
N ILE A 42 2.62 2.22 -7.72
CA ILE A 42 1.40 1.82 -7.01
C ILE A 42 1.74 1.31 -5.61
N MET A 43 2.67 0.35 -5.51
CA MET A 43 3.13 -0.20 -4.24
C MET A 43 3.56 0.89 -3.27
N SER A 44 4.34 1.87 -3.75
CA SER A 44 4.85 2.96 -2.91
C SER A 44 3.77 3.86 -2.32
N VAL A 45 2.58 3.91 -2.93
CA VAL A 45 1.43 4.68 -2.45
C VAL A 45 0.52 3.84 -1.55
N VAL A 46 0.19 2.61 -1.96
CA VAL A 46 -0.74 1.75 -1.18
C VAL A 46 -0.14 1.27 0.14
N THR A 47 1.19 1.27 0.26
CA THR A 47 1.91 0.83 1.48
C THR A 47 2.26 1.98 2.44
N ARG A 48 1.93 3.24 2.14
CA ARG A 48 2.34 4.39 2.98
C ARG A 48 1.81 4.33 4.41
N GLU A 49 0.54 3.96 4.58
CA GLU A 49 -0.09 3.77 5.89
C GLU A 49 0.68 2.69 6.68
N LEU A 50 1.01 1.56 6.02
CA LEU A 50 1.81 0.51 6.65
C LEU A 50 3.22 1.01 7.04
N LYS A 51 3.85 1.86 6.22
CA LYS A 51 5.17 2.46 6.54
C LYS A 51 5.14 3.37 7.77
N ARG A 52 3.97 3.93 8.11
CA ARG A 52 3.78 4.80 9.28
C ARG A 52 3.39 4.03 10.54
N GLY A 53 3.34 2.70 10.49
CA GLY A 53 2.91 1.88 11.61
C GLY A 53 1.39 1.67 11.67
N GLU A 54 0.63 2.10 10.66
CA GLU A 54 -0.81 1.87 10.59
C GLU A 54 -1.13 0.50 9.95
N PHE A 55 -2.37 0.02 10.07
CA PHE A 55 -2.78 -1.29 9.55
C PHE A 55 -2.96 -1.35 8.01
N GLY A 56 -3.00 -0.19 7.37
CA GLY A 56 -3.29 -0.02 5.94
C GLY A 56 -4.71 -0.43 5.55
N ARG A 57 -5.24 0.19 4.49
CA ARG A 57 -6.62 -0.10 4.06
C ARG A 57 -6.72 -1.40 3.28
N THR A 58 -7.45 -2.39 3.84
CA THR A 58 -7.65 -3.72 3.22
C THR A 58 -8.10 -3.65 1.78
N ARG A 59 -9.06 -2.79 1.44
CA ARG A 59 -9.55 -2.64 0.06
C ARG A 59 -8.46 -2.16 -0.91
N ARG A 60 -7.56 -1.28 -0.48
CA ARG A 60 -6.44 -0.78 -1.31
C ARG A 60 -5.39 -1.86 -1.54
N LEU A 61 -5.04 -2.59 -0.48
CA LEU A 61 -4.07 -3.68 -0.57
C LEU A 61 -4.61 -4.84 -1.43
N ALA A 62 -5.89 -5.20 -1.27
CA ALA A 62 -6.53 -6.22 -2.11
C ALA A 62 -6.54 -5.83 -3.59
N TRP A 63 -6.87 -4.57 -3.90
CA TRP A 63 -6.79 -4.04 -5.26
C TRP A 63 -5.37 -4.14 -5.84
N PHE A 64 -4.35 -3.79 -5.06
CA PHE A 64 -2.95 -3.92 -5.47
C PHE A 64 -2.54 -5.38 -5.69
N LEU A 65 -2.90 -6.30 -4.81
CA LEU A 65 -2.59 -7.73 -4.96
C LEU A 65 -3.24 -8.33 -6.22
N ASN A 66 -4.46 -7.90 -6.57
CA ASN A 66 -5.09 -8.30 -7.82
C ASN A 66 -4.33 -7.80 -9.06
N LEU A 67 -3.72 -6.61 -8.99
CA LEU A 67 -2.83 -6.14 -10.06
C LEU A 67 -1.55 -6.96 -10.14
N ILE A 68 -0.92 -7.27 -9.00
CA ILE A 68 0.28 -8.12 -8.99
C ILE A 68 -0.04 -9.49 -9.61
N GLU A 69 -1.14 -10.12 -9.21
CA GLU A 69 -1.54 -11.41 -9.80
C GLU A 69 -1.75 -11.33 -11.31
N ARG A 70 -2.45 -10.29 -11.78
CA ARG A 70 -2.75 -10.11 -13.20
C ARG A 70 -1.49 -9.89 -14.06
N TYR A 71 -0.49 -9.18 -13.54
CA TYR A 71 0.66 -8.72 -14.34
C TYR A 71 1.97 -9.46 -14.04
N GLN A 72 2.11 -10.06 -12.86
CA GLN A 72 3.31 -10.78 -12.42
C GLN A 72 3.01 -12.24 -12.00
N GLY A 73 1.74 -12.61 -11.91
CA GLY A 73 1.31 -13.99 -11.66
C GLY A 73 1.01 -14.30 -10.19
N PRO A 74 0.44 -15.49 -9.94
CA PRO A 74 -0.04 -15.89 -8.62
C PRO A 74 1.08 -16.11 -7.59
N GLU A 75 2.28 -16.54 -8.02
CA GLU A 75 3.40 -16.71 -7.11
C GLU A 75 3.90 -15.37 -6.54
N GLU A 76 4.01 -14.35 -7.40
CA GLU A 76 4.38 -13.02 -6.94
C GLU A 76 3.32 -12.42 -6.00
N ARG A 77 2.03 -12.65 -6.30
CA ARG A 77 0.93 -12.27 -5.39
C ARG A 77 1.12 -12.90 -4.01
N ARG A 78 1.49 -14.19 -3.92
CA ARG A 78 1.72 -14.89 -2.65
C ARG A 78 2.88 -14.26 -1.88
N VAL A 79 4.01 -14.02 -2.55
CA VAL A 79 5.19 -13.38 -1.94
C VAL A 79 4.83 -12.01 -1.37
N VAL A 80 4.20 -11.16 -2.17
CA VAL A 80 3.78 -9.81 -1.74
C VAL A 80 2.77 -9.89 -0.60
N THR A 81 1.83 -10.83 -0.64
CA THR A 81 0.85 -11.05 0.44
C THR A 81 1.55 -11.37 1.77
N GLN A 82 2.53 -12.26 1.77
CA GLN A 82 3.29 -12.62 2.97
C GLN A 82 4.04 -11.39 3.54
N VAL A 83 4.64 -10.57 2.68
CA VAL A 83 5.31 -9.33 3.12
C VAL A 83 4.33 -8.36 3.77
N LEU A 84 3.17 -8.13 3.15
CA LEU A 84 2.14 -7.24 3.70
C LEU A 84 1.57 -7.76 5.03
N GLN A 85 1.42 -9.08 5.17
CA GLN A 85 1.01 -9.70 6.44
C GLN A 85 2.04 -9.46 7.55
N ARG A 86 3.34 -9.67 7.26
CA ARG A 86 4.42 -9.41 8.22
C ARG A 86 4.41 -7.97 8.71
N TRP A 87 4.21 -7.01 7.81
CA TRP A 87 4.10 -5.60 8.17
C TRP A 87 2.90 -5.32 9.06
N ARG A 88 1.74 -5.91 8.77
CA ARG A 88 0.54 -5.77 9.61
C ARG A 88 0.75 -6.33 11.01
N THR A 89 1.38 -7.49 11.13
CA THR A 89 1.70 -8.08 12.43
C THR A 89 2.66 -7.18 13.22
N ALA A 90 3.75 -6.74 12.60
CA ALA A 90 4.71 -5.84 13.24
C ALA A 90 4.07 -4.53 13.71
N ASN A 91 3.22 -3.92 12.88
CA ASN A 91 2.50 -2.70 13.23
C ASN A 91 1.52 -2.92 14.38
N ASN A 92 0.84 -4.07 14.43
CA ASN A 92 -0.04 -4.44 15.54
C ASN A 92 0.74 -4.58 16.85
N GLU A 93 1.91 -5.24 16.82
CA GLU A 93 2.77 -5.37 18.01
C GLU A 93 3.24 -4.02 18.53
N LEU A 94 3.63 -3.10 17.64
CA LEU A 94 4.01 -1.74 18.00
C LEU A 94 2.84 -0.98 18.62
N TYR A 95 1.64 -1.10 18.05
CA TYR A 95 0.42 -0.51 18.58
C TYR A 95 0.11 -1.01 19.99
N LEU A 96 0.16 -2.33 20.22
CA LEU A 96 -0.10 -2.92 21.54
C LEU A 96 0.91 -2.44 22.59
N LYS A 97 2.20 -2.37 22.24
CA LYS A 97 3.25 -1.84 23.14
C LYS A 97 3.00 -0.37 23.50
N ALA A 98 2.65 0.46 22.53
CA ALA A 98 2.33 1.86 22.76
C ALA A 98 1.11 2.02 23.68
N GLN A 99 0.08 1.19 23.49
CA GLN A 99 -1.12 1.19 24.34
C GLN A 99 -0.80 0.78 25.78
N GLN A 100 0.03 -0.24 25.98
CA GLN A 100 0.47 -0.66 27.31
C GLN A 100 1.23 0.45 28.05
N GLN A 101 2.14 1.14 27.36
CA GLN A 101 2.89 2.26 27.93
C GLN A 101 1.98 3.44 28.29
N ALA A 102 1.01 3.76 27.43
CA ALA A 102 0.04 4.82 27.70
C ALA A 102 -0.83 4.50 28.93
N ASN A 103 -1.27 3.25 29.07
CA ASN A 103 -2.05 2.80 30.23
C ASN A 103 -1.23 2.83 31.53
N GLN A 104 0.05 2.46 31.49
CA GLN A 104 0.94 2.54 32.66
C GLN A 104 1.11 3.98 33.14
N ARG A 105 1.34 4.93 32.24
CA ARG A 105 1.47 6.36 32.57
C ARG A 105 0.18 6.99 33.08
N ALA A 106 -0.98 6.45 32.74
CA ALA A 106 -2.26 6.95 33.22
C ALA A 106 -2.60 6.46 34.64
N LEU A 107 -1.87 5.47 35.14
CA LEU A 107 -2.02 4.91 36.49
C LEU A 107 -1.01 5.50 37.50
N GLU A 108 0.00 6.23 37.01
CA GLU A 108 0.99 7.00 37.78
C GLU A 108 0.49 8.44 38.03
#